data_AF-A0A452YXU5-F1
#
_entry.id   AF-A0A452YXU5-F1
#
_cell.length_a   1.000
_cell.length_b   1.000
_cell.length_c   1.000
_cell.angle_alpha   90.00
_cell.angle_beta   90.00
_cell.angle_gamma   90.00
#
_symmetry.space_group_name_H-M   'P 1'
#
loop_
_entity.id
_entity.type
_entity.pdbx_description
1 polymer ?
#
loop_
_entity_poly.entity_id
_entity_poly.type
_entity_poly.pdbx_seq_one_letter_code
_entity_poly.pdbx_strand_id
1 'polypeptide(L)'
;MHSKFAPIISIFSFLLDFDKKKRFQYCRFFSISYGSVCLCVFFSIQGYGCQDDTIFCGVFDGHGQWGHYVAKAVRESLPQQLLCRWQEAVALTSLIDGEKRLGDCQFDLLRQSYLAAAAAVDEELRRSRRLDAVNSGCTALSIVKQGDLMVVANVGDSRAVLATTSDDGDVTAVQLTVDFKPDLPRKSS
;
A
#
# COMPACT_ATOMS: atom_id res chain seq x y z
N MET A 1 -8.85 -2.25 37.46
CA MET A 1 -7.63 -1.55 36.98
C MET A 1 -7.79 -1.42 35.47
N HIS A 2 -8.45 -0.34 35.03
CA HIS A 2 -8.73 -0.11 33.61
C HIS A 2 -7.53 0.60 32.98
N SER A 3 -6.76 -0.10 32.14
CA SER A 3 -5.82 0.56 31.24
C SER A 3 -6.63 1.23 30.12
N LYS A 4 -6.85 2.54 30.27
CA LYS A 4 -7.23 3.38 29.12
C LYS A 4 -5.98 3.48 28.23
N PHE A 5 -5.89 2.63 27.21
CA PHE A 5 -5.02 2.93 26.08
C PHE A 5 -5.58 4.18 25.41
N ALA A 6 -4.83 5.28 25.48
CA ALA A 6 -5.10 6.44 24.64
C ALA A 6 -5.01 6.00 23.17
N PRO A 7 -5.92 6.41 22.28
CA PRO A 7 -5.75 6.13 20.86
C PRO A 7 -4.46 6.81 20.41
N ILE A 8 -3.47 6.02 20.02
CA ILE A 8 -2.29 6.51 19.31
C ILE A 8 -2.82 6.93 17.94
N ILE A 9 -3.16 8.21 17.78
CA ILE A 9 -3.51 8.78 16.47
C ILE A 9 -2.18 9.05 15.77
N SER A 10 -1.70 8.08 15.00
CA SER A 10 -0.61 8.33 14.06
C SER A 10 -1.22 8.62 12.71
N ILE A 11 -1.13 9.88 12.24
CA ILE A 11 -1.60 10.24 10.90
C ILE A 11 -0.40 10.18 9.98
N PHE A 12 -0.34 9.16 9.13
CA PHE A 12 0.62 9.11 8.02
C PHE A 12 -0.02 9.73 6.81
N SER A 13 0.56 10.82 6.32
CA SER A 13 0.20 11.40 5.03
C SER A 13 1.38 11.24 4.10
N PHE A 14 1.13 10.58 2.98
CA PHE A 14 2.12 10.36 1.93
C PHE A 14 1.73 11.16 0.69
N LEU A 15 2.69 11.96 0.20
CA LEU A 15 2.52 12.73 -1.02
C LEU A 15 3.26 12.06 -2.17
N LEU A 16 2.51 11.62 -3.17
CA LEU A 16 3.05 11.23 -4.46
C LEU A 16 3.15 12.45 -5.37
N ASP A 17 4.34 12.70 -5.93
CA ASP A 17 4.57 13.74 -6.93
C ASP A 17 4.76 13.09 -8.31
N PHE A 18 3.91 13.51 -9.24
CA PHE A 18 3.94 13.10 -10.65
C PHE A 18 4.13 14.33 -11.53
N ASP A 19 5.01 14.21 -12.52
CA ASP A 19 5.17 15.27 -13.52
C ASP A 19 3.94 15.38 -14.43
N LYS A 20 3.89 16.41 -15.28
CA LYS A 20 2.82 16.60 -16.27
C LYS A 20 2.68 15.43 -17.27
N LYS A 21 3.68 14.56 -17.37
CA LYS A 21 3.67 13.33 -18.19
C LYS A 21 3.32 12.09 -17.36
N LYS A 22 2.77 12.27 -16.15
CA LYS A 22 2.45 11.22 -15.18
C LYS A 22 3.65 10.34 -14.82
N ARG A 23 4.88 10.83 -14.92
CA ARG A 23 6.07 10.10 -14.45
C ARG A 23 6.25 10.40 -12.98
N PHE A 24 6.49 9.34 -12.20
CA PHE A 24 6.82 9.50 -10.79
C PHE A 24 8.10 10.31 -10.67
N GLN A 25 8.06 11.41 -9.94
CA GLN A 25 9.27 12.19 -9.69
C GLN A 25 9.93 11.75 -8.39
N TYR A 26 9.17 11.86 -7.30
CA TYR A 26 9.59 11.47 -5.97
C TYR A 26 8.34 11.33 -5.11
N CYS A 27 8.50 10.78 -3.92
CA CYS A 27 7.47 10.89 -2.92
C CYS A 27 8.02 11.50 -1.64
N ARG A 28 7.16 12.23 -0.94
CA ARG A 28 7.47 12.81 0.36
C ARG A 28 6.69 12.09 1.43
N PHE A 29 7.42 11.64 2.43
CA PHE A 29 6.88 11.02 3.63
C PHE A 29 6.86 12.05 4.75
N PHE A 30 5.70 12.24 5.37
CA PHE A 30 5.57 13.04 6.58
C PHE A 30 4.88 12.21 7.66
N SER A 31 5.56 12.07 8.80
CA SER A 31 5.05 11.38 9.98
C SER A 31 5.21 12.29 11.19
N ILE A 32 4.14 12.40 11.98
CA ILE A 32 4.18 12.95 13.33
C ILE A 32 3.72 11.84 14.26
N SER A 33 4.61 11.39 15.16
CA SER A 33 4.27 10.43 16.20
C SER A 33 4.46 11.05 17.58
N TYR A 34 3.46 10.87 18.45
CA TYR A 34 3.54 11.21 19.87
C TYR A 34 3.56 9.90 20.68
N GLY A 35 4.75 9.42 21.06
CA GLY A 35 4.93 8.20 21.87
C GLY A 35 6.08 7.28 21.44
N SER A 36 6.28 6.18 22.16
CA SER A 36 7.39 5.25 21.97
C SER A 36 7.21 4.34 20.74
N VAL A 37 8.16 4.45 19.81
CA VAL A 37 8.50 3.52 18.72
C VAL A 37 7.41 3.28 17.67
N CYS A 38 7.05 4.33 16.94
CA CYS A 38 6.40 4.20 15.64
C CYS A 38 7.47 3.83 14.59
N LEU A 39 7.38 2.62 14.02
CA LEU A 39 8.32 2.18 12.98
C LEU A 39 7.62 2.19 11.63
N CYS A 40 7.67 3.35 10.97
CA CYS A 40 7.24 3.49 9.60
C CYS A 40 8.34 2.99 8.67
N VAL A 41 7.99 2.03 7.82
CA VAL A 41 8.88 1.54 6.79
C VAL A 41 8.34 2.02 5.44
N PHE A 42 9.12 2.85 4.76
CA PHE A 42 8.84 3.30 3.39
C PHE A 42 9.85 2.70 2.42
N PHE A 43 9.38 2.30 1.23
CA PHE A 43 10.25 2.00 0.10
C PHE A 43 9.56 2.22 -1.24
N SER A 44 10.37 2.36 -2.28
CA SER A 44 9.93 2.42 -3.68
C SER A 44 10.84 1.54 -4.53
N ILE A 45 10.24 0.78 -5.44
CA ILE A 45 10.92 -0.05 -6.44
C ILE A 45 10.57 0.52 -7.81
N GLN A 46 11.55 1.07 -8.51
CA GLN A 46 11.44 1.40 -9.94
C GLN A 46 11.72 0.14 -10.77
N GLY A 47 11.08 0.00 -11.93
CA GLY A 47 11.25 -1.19 -12.76
C GLY A 47 10.58 -2.43 -12.16
N TYR A 48 9.53 -2.26 -11.36
CA TYR A 48 8.91 -3.34 -10.62
C TYR A 48 8.36 -4.41 -11.56
N GLY A 49 8.72 -5.68 -11.32
CA GLY A 49 8.37 -6.78 -12.21
C GLY A 49 9.11 -6.81 -13.54
N CYS A 50 10.29 -6.17 -13.61
CA CYS A 50 11.08 -5.98 -14.84
C CYS A 50 10.33 -5.16 -15.90
N GLN A 51 9.51 -4.20 -15.46
CA GLN A 51 8.76 -3.28 -16.32
C GLN A 51 9.19 -1.85 -16.01
N ASP A 52 9.92 -1.22 -16.95
CA ASP A 52 10.55 0.10 -16.75
C ASP A 52 9.54 1.23 -16.45
N ASP A 53 8.28 1.06 -16.87
CA ASP A 53 7.19 2.00 -16.65
C ASP A 53 6.39 1.71 -15.36
N THR A 54 6.83 0.73 -14.57
CA THR A 54 6.11 0.24 -13.39
C THR A 54 6.86 0.54 -12.11
N ILE A 55 6.12 1.08 -11.15
CA ILE A 55 6.63 1.47 -9.84
C ILE A 55 5.76 0.82 -8.77
N PHE A 56 6.41 0.20 -7.79
CA PHE A 56 5.78 -0.19 -6.53
C PHE A 56 6.28 0.74 -5.44
N CYS A 57 5.41 1.28 -4.60
CA CYS A 57 5.81 1.90 -3.36
C CYS A 57 4.89 1.49 -2.21
N GLY A 58 5.40 1.52 -0.99
CA GLY A 58 4.62 1.14 0.18
C GLY A 58 5.11 1.81 1.46
N VAL A 59 4.16 2.05 2.35
CA VAL A 59 4.33 2.55 3.71
C VAL A 59 3.67 1.55 4.66
N PHE A 60 4.43 1.13 5.67
CA PHE A 60 4.01 0.14 6.65
C PHE A 60 4.29 0.69 8.04
N ASP A 61 3.25 0.99 8.81
CA ASP A 61 3.41 1.45 10.19
C ASP A 61 3.12 0.33 11.18
N GLY A 62 4.19 -0.15 11.82
CA GLY A 62 4.12 -1.22 12.82
C GLY A 62 3.71 -0.70 14.18
N HIS A 63 2.76 -1.39 14.82
CA HIS A 63 2.30 -1.11 16.19
C HIS A 63 2.27 -2.36 17.07
N GLY A 64 2.28 -2.16 18.39
CA GLY A 64 2.41 -3.24 19.37
C GLY A 64 3.88 -3.63 19.63
N GLN A 65 4.09 -4.58 20.54
CA GLN A 65 5.42 -4.93 21.05
C GLN A 65 6.40 -5.35 19.95
N TRP A 66 5.89 -6.03 18.91
CA TRP A 66 6.67 -6.53 17.78
C TRP A 66 6.29 -5.86 16.46
N GLY A 67 5.58 -4.72 16.50
CA GLY A 67 5.06 -4.03 15.32
C GLY A 67 6.14 -3.71 14.29
N HIS A 68 7.32 -3.31 14.75
CA HIS A 68 8.48 -3.05 13.89
C HIS A 68 8.96 -4.28 13.10
N TYR A 69 8.85 -5.49 13.67
CA TYR A 69 9.15 -6.72 12.94
C TYR A 69 8.02 -7.11 11.99
N VAL A 70 6.76 -6.88 12.38
CA VAL A 70 5.61 -7.09 11.48
C VAL A 70 5.72 -6.18 10.26
N ALA A 71 5.94 -4.89 10.45
CA ALA A 71 6.15 -3.91 9.37
C ALA A 71 7.30 -4.30 8.45
N LYS A 72 8.42 -4.75 9.03
CA LYS A 72 9.57 -5.25 8.26
C LYS A 72 9.21 -6.48 7.44
N ALA A 73 8.51 -7.45 8.01
CA ALA A 73 8.10 -8.66 7.31
C ALA A 73 7.11 -8.36 6.17
N VAL A 74 6.13 -7.49 6.40
CA VAL A 74 5.20 -7.04 5.34
C VAL A 74 5.97 -6.31 4.22
N ARG A 75 6.91 -5.42 4.58
CA ARG A 75 7.77 -4.73 3.61
C ARG A 75 8.51 -5.71 2.69
N GLU A 76 9.01 -6.81 3.25
CA GLU A 76 9.83 -7.80 2.53
C GLU A 76 8.96 -8.76 1.71
N SER A 77 7.83 -9.23 2.25
CA SER A 77 7.01 -10.27 1.62
C SER A 77 5.97 -9.71 0.63
N LEU A 78 5.30 -8.59 0.94
CA LEU A 78 4.21 -8.06 0.12
C LEU A 78 4.59 -7.79 -1.35
N PRO A 79 5.66 -7.04 -1.67
CA PRO A 79 6.04 -6.81 -3.07
C PRO A 79 6.43 -8.11 -3.78
N GLN A 80 6.96 -9.12 -3.10
CA GLN A 80 7.28 -10.39 -3.73
C GLN A 80 6.01 -11.19 -4.05
N GLN A 81 5.11 -11.34 -3.07
CA GLN A 81 3.85 -12.06 -3.23
C GLN A 81 2.96 -11.40 -4.29
N LEU A 82 2.88 -10.06 -4.28
CA LEU A 82 2.11 -9.31 -5.26
C LEU A 82 2.64 -9.55 -6.68
N LEU A 83 3.95 -9.52 -6.88
CA LEU A 83 4.54 -9.72 -8.19
C LEU A 83 4.24 -11.12 -8.73
N CYS A 84 4.44 -12.15 -7.91
CA CYS A 84 4.17 -13.53 -8.29
C CYS A 84 2.69 -13.72 -8.68
N ARG A 85 1.76 -13.27 -7.84
CA ARG A 85 0.31 -13.41 -8.09
C ARG A 85 -0.13 -12.62 -9.32
N TRP A 86 0.43 -11.44 -9.52
CA TRP A 86 0.12 -10.61 -10.67
C TRP A 86 0.59 -11.25 -11.99
N GLN A 87 1.83 -11.75 -12.02
CA GLN A 87 2.36 -12.45 -13.19
C GLN A 87 1.58 -13.73 -13.50
N GLU A 88 1.21 -14.50 -12.48
CA GLU A 88 0.34 -15.68 -12.62
C GLU A 88 -1.03 -15.30 -13.21
N ALA A 89 -1.67 -14.27 -12.67
CA ALA A 89 -2.99 -13.81 -13.12
C ALA A 89 -2.97 -13.28 -14.57
N VAL A 90 -1.93 -12.53 -14.93
CA VAL A 90 -1.70 -12.05 -16.31
C VAL A 90 -1.50 -13.24 -17.25
N ALA A 91 -0.64 -14.20 -16.90
CA ALA A 91 -0.39 -15.37 -17.72
C ALA A 91 -1.66 -16.20 -17.96
N LEU A 92 -2.46 -16.45 -16.91
CA LEU A 92 -3.73 -17.17 -17.04
C LEU A 92 -4.74 -16.43 -17.92
N THR A 93 -4.83 -15.11 -17.78
CA THR A 93 -5.76 -14.30 -18.58
C THR A 93 -5.38 -14.28 -20.05
N SER A 94 -4.07 -14.16 -20.35
CA SER A 94 -3.56 -14.22 -21.72
C SER A 94 -3.89 -15.54 -22.43
N LEU A 95 -3.96 -16.66 -21.69
CA LEU A 95 -4.34 -17.96 -22.24
C LEU A 95 -5.84 -18.06 -22.57
N ILE A 96 -6.70 -17.33 -21.87
CA ILE A 96 -8.15 -17.45 -21.98
C ILE A 96 -8.73 -16.46 -23.00
N ASP A 97 -8.28 -15.20 -22.99
CA ASP A 97 -9.00 -14.10 -23.63
C ASP A 97 -8.23 -13.38 -24.78
N GLY A 98 -6.97 -13.75 -25.03
CA GLY A 98 -6.11 -13.09 -26.02
C GLY A 98 -5.69 -11.65 -25.64
N GLU A 99 -4.62 -11.13 -26.25
CA GLU A 99 -3.95 -9.86 -25.84
C GLU A 99 -4.86 -8.62 -25.79
N LYS A 100 -5.92 -8.54 -26.62
CA LYS A 100 -6.74 -7.32 -26.75
C LYS A 100 -7.62 -7.00 -25.54
N ARG A 101 -7.89 -7.94 -24.63
CA ARG A 101 -8.74 -7.73 -23.45
C ARG A 101 -7.96 -7.49 -22.15
N LEU A 102 -6.62 -7.62 -22.18
CA LEU A 102 -5.79 -7.45 -20.97
C LEU A 102 -5.80 -6.02 -20.43
N GLY A 103 -5.88 -5.02 -21.29
CA GLY A 103 -5.95 -3.62 -20.88
C GLY A 103 -7.19 -3.33 -20.02
N ASP A 104 -8.35 -3.85 -20.44
CA ASP A 104 -9.62 -3.63 -19.75
C ASP A 104 -9.67 -4.32 -18.38
N CYS A 105 -8.99 -5.47 -18.26
CA CYS A 105 -8.96 -6.26 -17.03
C CYS A 105 -7.77 -5.94 -16.11
N GLN A 106 -6.87 -5.03 -16.50
CA GLN A 106 -5.61 -4.78 -15.77
C GLN A 106 -5.85 -4.37 -14.31
N PHE A 107 -6.85 -3.51 -14.07
CA PHE A 107 -7.25 -3.12 -12.71
C PHE A 107 -7.74 -4.32 -11.90
N ASP A 108 -8.61 -5.17 -12.46
CA ASP A 108 -9.16 -6.33 -11.77
C ASP A 108 -8.08 -7.36 -11.46
N LEU A 109 -7.14 -7.58 -12.37
CA LEU A 109 -5.99 -8.47 -12.16
C LEU A 109 -5.11 -7.97 -11.01
N LEU A 110 -4.75 -6.68 -11.00
CA LEU A 110 -3.98 -6.09 -9.92
C LEU A 110 -4.74 -6.13 -8.59
N ARG A 111 -6.05 -5.83 -8.60
CA ARG A 111 -6.91 -5.90 -7.41
C ARG A 111 -6.94 -7.31 -6.82
N GLN A 112 -7.18 -8.33 -7.64
CA GLN A 112 -7.20 -9.73 -7.19
C GLN A 112 -5.84 -10.18 -6.69
N SER A 113 -4.77 -9.76 -7.38
CA SER A 113 -3.39 -10.06 -6.97
C SER A 113 -3.04 -9.44 -5.62
N TYR A 114 -3.51 -8.22 -5.36
CA TYR A 114 -3.39 -7.57 -4.06
C TYR A 114 -4.10 -8.34 -2.95
N LEU A 115 -5.33 -8.79 -3.17
CA LEU A 115 -6.09 -9.57 -2.19
C LEU A 115 -5.39 -10.91 -1.90
N ALA A 116 -4.93 -11.60 -2.94
CA ALA A 116 -4.21 -12.86 -2.81
C ALA A 116 -2.86 -12.69 -2.10
N ALA A 117 -2.11 -11.63 -2.42
CA ALA A 117 -0.84 -11.31 -1.78
C ALA A 117 -1.04 -10.94 -0.31
N ALA A 118 -2.03 -10.11 0.02
CA ALA A 118 -2.35 -9.75 1.39
C ALA A 118 -2.70 -10.99 2.23
N ALA A 119 -3.52 -11.90 1.70
CA ALA A 119 -3.84 -13.16 2.37
C ALA A 119 -2.61 -14.05 2.58
N ALA A 120 -1.71 -14.13 1.59
CA ALA A 120 -0.47 -14.90 1.69
C ALA A 120 0.48 -14.33 2.76
N VAL A 121 0.66 -13.02 2.80
CA VAL A 121 1.49 -12.32 3.81
C VAL A 121 0.89 -12.50 5.20
N ASP A 122 -0.42 -12.35 5.36
CA ASP A 122 -1.12 -12.52 6.63
C ASP A 122 -0.96 -13.95 7.17
N GLU A 123 -1.05 -14.96 6.31
CA GLU A 123 -0.80 -16.35 6.69
C GLU A 123 0.69 -16.61 7.04
N GLU A 124 1.63 -15.99 6.32
CA GLU A 124 3.06 -16.07 6.66
C GLU A 124 3.34 -15.50 8.05
N LEU A 125 2.75 -14.35 8.37
CA LEU A 125 2.84 -13.72 9.68
C LEU A 125 2.24 -14.61 10.78
N ARG A 126 1.05 -15.20 10.55
CA ARG A 126 0.42 -16.11 11.51
C ARG A 126 1.25 -17.36 11.80
N ARG A 127 1.97 -17.88 10.81
CA ARG A 127 2.82 -19.07 10.97
C ARG A 127 4.15 -18.76 11.67
N SER A 128 4.56 -17.51 11.71
CA SER A 128 5.81 -17.10 12.33
C SER A 128 5.76 -17.22 13.85
N ARG A 129 6.38 -18.28 14.40
CA ARG A 129 6.51 -18.46 15.87
C ARG A 129 7.39 -17.40 16.56
N ARG A 130 8.07 -16.55 15.78
CA ARG A 130 8.97 -15.50 16.29
C ARG A 130 8.26 -14.15 16.47
N LEU A 131 7.11 -13.97 15.83
CA LEU A 131 6.35 -12.74 15.88
C LEU A 131 5.08 -13.02 16.67
N ASP A 132 4.91 -12.39 17.83
CA ASP A 132 3.59 -12.36 18.47
C ASP A 132 2.68 -11.40 17.70
N ALA A 133 2.19 -11.89 16.55
CA ALA A 133 1.23 -11.21 15.68
C ALA A 133 -0.19 -11.20 16.29
N VAL A 134 -0.42 -11.83 17.45
CA VAL A 134 -1.71 -11.77 18.16
C VAL A 134 -1.88 -10.38 18.78
N ASN A 135 -0.80 -9.80 19.30
CA ASN A 135 -0.81 -8.50 19.99
C ASN A 135 -0.01 -7.41 19.26
N SER A 136 0.50 -7.70 18.06
CA SER A 136 1.24 -6.77 17.23
C SER A 136 0.66 -6.74 15.82
N GLY A 137 0.73 -5.58 15.18
CA GLY A 137 0.14 -5.40 13.87
C GLY A 137 0.89 -4.33 13.07
N CYS A 138 0.42 -4.11 11.84
CA CYS A 138 0.97 -3.10 10.97
C CYS A 138 -0.13 -2.56 10.05
N THR A 139 -0.13 -1.26 9.80
CA THR A 139 -0.89 -0.69 8.67
C THR A 139 -0.16 -0.98 7.37
N ALA A 140 -0.87 -1.03 6.25
CA ALA A 140 -0.25 -1.26 4.95
C ALA A 140 -0.92 -0.38 3.90
N LEU A 141 -0.19 0.63 3.43
CA LEU A 141 -0.56 1.45 2.29
C LEU A 141 0.45 1.18 1.19
N SER A 142 0.00 0.73 0.02
CA SER A 142 0.86 0.49 -1.12
C SER A 142 0.23 0.92 -2.43
N ILE A 143 1.08 1.26 -3.39
CA ILE A 143 0.69 1.74 -4.70
C ILE A 143 1.48 0.96 -5.75
N VAL A 144 0.78 0.42 -6.74
CA VAL A 144 1.36 0.04 -8.03
C VAL A 144 0.93 1.05 -9.06
N LYS A 145 1.89 1.63 -9.76
CA LYS A 145 1.64 2.48 -10.92
C LYS A 145 2.31 1.87 -12.13
N GLN A 146 1.53 1.64 -13.19
CA GLN A 146 2.00 1.18 -14.49
C GLN A 146 1.39 2.08 -15.57
N GLY A 147 2.22 2.77 -16.34
CA GLY A 147 1.74 3.73 -17.34
C GLY A 147 0.77 4.74 -16.71
N ASP A 148 -0.47 4.77 -17.20
CA ASP A 148 -1.54 5.66 -16.71
C ASP A 148 -2.40 5.05 -15.60
N LEU A 149 -2.28 3.74 -15.35
CA LEU A 149 -3.00 3.05 -14.28
C LEU A 149 -2.25 3.21 -12.95
N MET A 150 -2.99 3.61 -11.92
CA MET A 150 -2.52 3.61 -10.54
C MET A 150 -3.52 2.85 -9.68
N VAL A 151 -3.03 1.84 -8.97
CA VAL A 151 -3.82 1.04 -8.03
C VAL A 151 -3.28 1.29 -6.63
N VAL A 152 -4.15 1.71 -5.73
CA VAL A 152 -3.81 1.98 -4.33
C VAL A 152 -4.53 0.97 -3.44
N ALA A 153 -3.76 0.26 -2.62
CA ALA A 153 -4.25 -0.68 -1.63
C ALA A 153 -3.94 -0.16 -0.23
N ASN A 154 -4.96 -0.02 0.61
CA ASN A 154 -4.84 0.49 1.99
C ASN A 154 -5.49 -0.44 3.00
N VAL A 155 -4.78 -0.70 4.10
CA VAL A 155 -5.25 -1.40 5.29
C VAL A 155 -4.81 -0.60 6.50
N GLY A 156 -5.76 -0.03 7.24
CA GLY A 156 -5.51 0.80 8.43
C GLY A 156 -5.73 2.29 8.17
N ASP A 157 -5.08 3.13 8.99
CA ASP A 157 -5.28 4.58 9.05
C ASP A 157 -4.18 5.39 8.35
N SER A 158 -3.31 4.73 7.58
CA SER A 158 -2.39 5.38 6.65
C SER A 158 -3.16 6.07 5.50
N ARG A 159 -2.67 7.23 5.06
CA ARG A 159 -3.32 8.05 4.03
C ARG A 159 -2.40 8.36 2.84
N ALA A 160 -2.89 8.08 1.63
CA ALA A 160 -2.31 8.55 0.38
C ALA A 160 -2.99 9.85 -0.09
N VAL A 161 -2.18 10.82 -0.48
CA VAL A 161 -2.61 12.08 -1.09
C VAL A 161 -1.82 12.29 -2.38
N LEU A 162 -2.51 12.58 -3.47
CA LEU A 162 -1.95 12.92 -4.77
C LEU A 162 -1.89 14.44 -4.90
N ALA A 163 -0.70 14.99 -5.17
CA ALA A 163 -0.60 16.37 -5.65
C ALA A 163 -0.82 16.40 -7.15
N THR A 164 -1.74 17.24 -7.61
CA THR A 164 -1.97 17.54 -9.02
C THR A 164 -1.70 19.02 -9.28
N THR A 165 -0.74 19.31 -10.13
CA THR A 165 -0.44 20.68 -10.56
C THR A 165 -1.26 21.01 -11.80
N SER A 166 -2.06 22.08 -11.73
CA SER A 166 -2.81 22.61 -12.86
C SER A 166 -1.87 23.24 -13.91
N ASP A 167 -2.42 23.60 -15.06
CA ASP A 167 -1.63 24.30 -16.09
C ASP A 167 -1.19 25.69 -15.67
N ASP A 168 -1.92 26.33 -14.77
CA ASP A 168 -1.63 27.65 -14.21
C ASP A 168 -0.60 27.59 -13.06
N GLY A 169 -0.15 26.39 -12.68
CA GLY A 169 0.83 26.18 -11.62
C GLY A 169 0.24 25.97 -10.23
N ASP A 170 -1.08 26.05 -10.09
CA ASP A 170 -1.77 25.77 -8.81
C ASP A 170 -1.67 24.29 -8.45
N VAL A 171 -1.25 24.00 -7.22
CA VAL A 171 -1.17 22.63 -6.69
C VAL A 171 -2.44 22.31 -5.92
N THR A 172 -3.13 21.26 -6.35
CA THR A 172 -4.32 20.71 -5.69
C THR A 172 -4.00 19.36 -5.06
N ALA A 173 -4.53 19.10 -3.87
CA ALA A 173 -4.33 17.85 -3.16
C ALA A 173 -5.59 16.97 -3.26
N VAL A 174 -5.45 15.77 -3.83
CA VAL A 174 -6.52 14.78 -3.98
C VAL A 174 -6.24 13.61 -3.06
N GLN A 175 -7.10 13.40 -2.06
CA GLN A 175 -6.98 12.25 -1.16
C GLN A 175 -7.35 10.95 -1.90
N LEU A 176 -6.42 10.00 -1.96
CA LEU A 176 -6.60 8.73 -2.68
C LEU A 176 -7.18 7.61 -1.80
N THR A 177 -7.00 7.68 -0.48
CA THR A 177 -7.48 6.65 0.46
C THR A 177 -8.27 7.26 1.60
N VAL A 178 -9.25 6.53 2.11
CA VAL A 178 -10.01 6.92 3.32
C VAL A 178 -9.41 6.18 4.52
N ASP A 179 -9.14 6.89 5.61
CA ASP A 179 -8.61 6.27 6.83
C ASP A 179 -9.63 5.27 7.39
N PHE A 180 -9.18 4.07 7.75
CA PHE A 180 -9.98 3.16 8.56
C PHE A 180 -9.90 3.55 10.03
N LYS A 181 -10.65 4.59 10.42
CA LYS A 181 -10.88 4.96 11.82
C LYS A 181 -12.22 4.42 12.32
N PRO A 182 -12.31 3.92 13.57
CA PRO A 182 -13.56 3.39 14.13
C PRO A 182 -14.69 4.41 14.19
N ASP A 183 -14.38 5.71 14.14
CA ASP A 183 -15.36 6.81 14.27
C ASP A 183 -15.91 7.32 12.92
N LEU A 184 -15.47 6.77 11.79
CA LEU A 184 -15.99 7.16 10.48
C LEU A 184 -17.17 6.26 10.09
N PRO A 185 -18.30 6.81 9.63
CA PRO A 185 -19.41 6.01 9.14
C PRO A 185 -18.92 5.16 7.95
N ARG A 186 -18.88 3.84 8.14
CA ARG A 186 -18.59 2.87 7.08
C ARG A 186 -19.57 3.13 5.93
N LYS A 187 -19.09 3.65 4.81
CA LYS A 187 -19.83 3.56 3.56
C LYS A 187 -19.64 2.14 3.04
N SER A 188 -20.67 1.32 3.24
CA SER A 188 -20.87 0.09 2.49
C SER A 188 -21.19 0.48 1.05
N SER A 189 -20.28 0.18 0.13
CA SER A 189 -20.53 0.14 -1.31
C SER A 189 -20.18 -1.25 -1.81
#